data_AF-A0A4P2PVQ1-F1
#
_entry.id   AF-A0A4P2PVQ1-F1
#
_cell.length_a   1.000
_cell.length_b   1.000
_cell.length_c   1.000
_cell.angle_alpha   90.00
_cell.angle_beta   90.00
_cell.angle_gamma   90.00
#
_symmetry.space_group_name_H-M   'P 1'
#
loop_
_entity.id
_entity.type
_entity.pdbx_description
1 polymer ?
#
loop_
_entity_poly.entity_id
_entity_poly.type
_entity_poly.pdbx_seq_one_letter_code
_entity_poly.pdbx_strand_id
1 'polypeptide(L)'
;MPEYVRVFGCDYDRMDDRARSLTHFIGNRCYMRIEDGRCAALTLDASAGRFLCSIYEERPDCCRALERGSGACLGELHEKRERPLLALDALRRRAGGEGGQGRAGGGAPP
;
A
#
# COMPACT_ATOMS: atom_id res chain seq x y z
N MET A 1 9.28 19.82 3.73
CA MET A 1 9.38 18.74 2.72
C MET A 1 8.95 17.48 3.43
N PRO A 2 7.86 16.80 3.04
CA PRO A 2 7.41 15.63 3.76
C PRO A 2 8.55 14.60 3.82
N GLU A 3 8.84 14.15 5.04
CA GLU A 3 9.96 13.27 5.40
C GLU A 3 9.68 11.87 4.86
N TYR A 4 9.93 11.68 3.57
CA TYR A 4 9.80 10.38 2.94
C TYR A 4 10.98 9.48 3.26
N VAL A 5 10.72 8.18 3.31
CA VAL A 5 11.74 7.16 3.54
C VAL A 5 12.76 7.22 2.40
N ARG A 6 13.99 7.64 2.72
CA ARG A 6 15.09 7.71 1.78
C ARG A 6 15.63 6.31 1.48
N VAL A 7 15.85 6.02 0.21
CA VAL A 7 16.50 4.79 -0.28
C VAL A 7 17.93 5.13 -0.65
N PHE A 8 18.90 4.48 -0.03
CA PHE A 8 20.31 4.67 -0.37
C PHE A 8 20.70 3.82 -1.59
N GLY A 9 21.82 4.14 -2.24
CA GLY A 9 22.28 3.42 -3.43
C GLY A 9 22.41 1.90 -3.19
N CYS A 10 23.00 1.52 -2.05
CA CYS A 10 23.13 0.11 -1.67
C CYS A 10 21.78 -0.60 -1.44
N ASP A 11 20.73 0.11 -1.01
CA ASP A 11 19.38 -0.44 -0.93
C ASP A 11 18.80 -0.60 -2.35
N TYR A 12 18.93 0.44 -3.16
CA TYR A 12 18.39 0.47 -4.51
C TYR A 12 18.99 -0.62 -5.40
N ASP A 13 20.28 -0.90 -5.24
CA ASP A 13 20.99 -1.95 -5.97
C ASP A 13 20.49 -3.36 -5.61
N ARG A 14 20.06 -3.57 -4.37
CA ARG A 14 19.47 -4.84 -3.92
C ARG A 14 18.02 -5.03 -4.36
N MET A 15 17.26 -3.94 -4.44
CA MET A 15 15.84 -3.98 -4.80
C MET A 15 15.61 -4.57 -6.19
N ASP A 16 14.62 -5.46 -6.30
CA ASP A 16 14.10 -5.95 -7.57
C ASP A 16 13.37 -4.84 -8.37
N ASP A 17 13.06 -5.12 -9.64
CA ASP A 17 12.40 -4.14 -10.53
C ASP A 17 11.04 -3.66 -9.98
N ARG A 18 10.31 -4.58 -9.33
CA ARG A 18 9.03 -4.27 -8.69
C ARG A 18 9.21 -3.29 -7.54
N ALA A 19 10.20 -3.49 -6.68
CA ALA A 19 10.49 -2.63 -5.55
C ALA A 19 11.00 -1.26 -6.03
N ARG A 20 11.86 -1.23 -7.06
CA ARG A 20 12.31 0.02 -7.68
C ARG A 20 11.17 0.84 -8.26
N SER A 21 10.14 0.20 -8.83
CA SER A 21 8.95 0.90 -9.35
C SER A 21 8.13 1.65 -8.28
N LEU A 22 8.31 1.28 -7.01
CA LEU A 22 7.69 1.91 -5.83
C LEU A 22 8.54 3.06 -5.26
N THR A 23 9.61 3.43 -5.95
CA THR A 23 10.47 4.56 -5.59
C THR A 23 10.31 5.71 -6.58
N HIS A 24 10.78 6.89 -6.19
CA HIS A 24 10.89 8.05 -7.08
C HIS A 24 12.16 8.83 -6.77
N PHE A 25 12.69 9.50 -7.79
CA PHE A 25 13.88 10.33 -7.66
C PHE A 25 13.50 11.81 -7.55
N ILE A 26 14.10 12.50 -6.57
CA ILE A 26 14.07 13.95 -6.46
C ILE A 26 15.51 14.44 -6.60
N GLY A 27 15.85 14.96 -7.78
CA GLY A 27 17.24 15.21 -8.16
C GLY A 27 18.04 13.91 -8.16
N ASN A 28 19.10 13.85 -7.35
CA ASN A 28 19.97 12.67 -7.22
C ASN A 28 19.63 11.78 -6.01
N ARG A 29 18.47 11.97 -5.37
CA ARG A 29 18.07 11.22 -4.18
C ARG A 29 16.84 10.37 -4.47
N CYS A 30 16.88 9.12 -4.06
CA CYS A 30 15.79 8.16 -4.21
C CYS A 30 14.97 8.08 -2.92
N TYR A 31 13.65 8.03 -3.06
CA TYR A 31 12.70 7.96 -1.95
C TYR A 31 11.60 6.94 -2.25
N MET A 32 11.06 6.31 -1.20
CA MET A 32 9.84 5.52 -1.33
C MET A 32 8.67 6.44 -1.73
N ARG A 33 7.83 5.98 -2.67
CA ARG A 33 6.58 6.66 -3.01
C ARG A 33 5.58 6.57 -1.87
N ILE A 34 4.85 7.65 -1.65
CA ILE A 34 3.71 7.72 -0.74
C ILE A 34 2.44 7.90 -1.56
N GLU A 35 1.45 7.06 -1.31
CA GLU A 35 0.13 7.07 -1.93
C GLU A 35 -0.92 7.00 -0.83
N ASP A 36 -1.99 7.80 -0.92
CA ASP A 36 -3.05 7.87 0.09
C ASP A 36 -2.54 8.07 1.53
N GLY A 37 -1.45 8.83 1.69
CA GLY A 37 -0.83 9.10 2.99
C GLY A 37 -0.14 7.88 3.63
N ARG A 38 0.22 6.86 2.85
CA ARG A 38 1.01 5.70 3.29
C ARG A 38 2.06 5.32 2.24
N CYS A 39 3.06 4.50 2.62
CA CYS A 39 4.02 3.96 1.66
C CYS A 39 3.28 3.16 0.57
N ALA A 40 3.65 3.37 -0.70
CA ALA A 40 3.06 2.67 -1.85
C ALA A 40 3.27 1.14 -1.79
N ALA A 41 4.31 0.68 -1.07
CA ALA A 41 4.54 -0.73 -0.80
C ALA A 41 3.51 -1.36 0.15
N LEU A 42 2.73 -0.57 0.89
CA LEU A 42 1.72 -1.08 1.81
C LEU A 42 0.43 -1.41 1.05
N THR A 43 0.28 -2.70 0.74
CA THR A 43 -0.91 -3.26 0.09
C THR A 43 -1.89 -3.78 1.12
N LEU A 44 -3.19 -3.62 0.88
CA LEU A 44 -4.21 -4.13 1.78
C LEU A 44 -4.42 -5.63 1.55
N ASP A 45 -4.17 -6.43 2.59
CA ASP A 45 -4.59 -7.82 2.62
C ASP A 45 -6.06 -7.88 3.08
N ALA A 46 -6.95 -8.21 2.15
CA ALA A 46 -8.37 -8.28 2.41
C ALA A 46 -8.77 -9.44 3.32
N SER A 47 -8.00 -10.53 3.31
CA SER A 47 -8.27 -11.71 4.13
C SER A 47 -7.88 -11.48 5.58
N ALA A 48 -6.75 -10.81 5.82
CA ALA A 48 -6.24 -10.52 7.15
C ALA A 48 -6.70 -9.15 7.70
N GLY A 49 -7.35 -8.35 6.87
CA GLY A 49 -7.85 -7.02 7.22
C GLY A 49 -6.76 -6.05 7.69
N ARG A 50 -5.56 -6.14 7.10
CA ARG A 50 -4.38 -5.34 7.50
C ARG A 50 -3.53 -4.95 6.29
N PHE A 51 -2.72 -3.91 6.43
CA PHE A 51 -1.71 -3.60 5.42
C PHE A 51 -0.49 -4.52 5.58
N LEU A 52 -0.02 -5.06 4.46
CA LEU A 52 1.21 -5.83 4.36
C LEU A 52 2.15 -5.17 3.35
N CYS A 53 3.44 -5.15 3.67
CA CYS A 53 4.46 -4.66 2.75
C CYS A 53 4.63 -5.69 1.62
N SER A 54 4.35 -5.27 0.40
CA SER A 54 4.45 -6.14 -0.77
C SER A 54 5.89 -6.50 -1.12
N ILE A 55 6.87 -5.66 -0.74
CA ILE A 55 8.31 -5.84 -0.98
C ILE A 55 9.08 -6.23 0.28
N TYR A 56 8.47 -7.02 1.17
CA TYR A 56 9.03 -7.30 2.51
C TYR A 56 10.47 -7.83 2.49
N GLU A 57 10.81 -8.70 1.52
CA GLU A 57 12.16 -9.24 1.36
C GLU A 57 13.14 -8.27 0.70
N GLU A 58 12.64 -7.27 -0.03
CA GLU A 58 13.42 -6.26 -0.76
C GLU A 58 13.43 -4.90 -0.04
N ARG A 59 13.06 -4.89 1.24
CA ARG A 59 12.97 -3.65 2.01
C ARG A 59 14.34 -2.96 2.10
N PRO A 60 14.38 -1.62 1.98
CA PRO A 60 15.59 -0.85 2.28
C PRO A 60 15.94 -0.97 3.77
N ASP A 61 17.20 -0.77 4.12
CA ASP A 61 17.72 -1.01 5.47
C ASP A 61 17.03 -0.13 6.53
N CYS A 62 16.64 1.10 6.18
CA CYS A 62 15.86 1.96 7.07
C CYS A 62 14.53 1.31 7.51
N CYS A 63 13.88 0.54 6.63
CA CYS A 63 12.65 -0.19 6.95
C CYS A 63 12.92 -1.51 7.68
N ARG A 64 14.14 -2.05 7.58
CA ARG A 64 14.56 -3.24 8.36
C ARG A 64 14.93 -2.87 9.79
N ALA A 65 15.51 -1.69 10.00
CA ALA A 65 15.87 -1.16 11.30
C ALA A 65 14.65 -0.85 12.19
N LEU A 66 13.47 -0.61 11.59
CA LEU A 66 12.22 -0.48 12.33
C LEU A 66 11.75 -1.86 12.80
N GLU A 67 12.18 -2.24 14.00
CA GLU A 67 11.77 -3.50 14.63
C GLU A 67 10.25 -3.54 14.82
N ARG A 68 9.64 -4.64 14.37
CA ARG A 68 8.21 -4.92 14.59
C ARG A 68 7.95 -5.09 16.09
N GLY A 69 6.94 -4.41 16.61
CA GLY A 69 6.60 -4.45 18.03
C GLY A 69 7.41 -3.49 18.91
N SER A 70 8.33 -2.72 18.35
CA SER A 70 8.95 -1.58 19.03
C SER A 70 7.89 -0.54 19.45
N GLY A 71 8.24 0.36 20.38
CA GLY A 71 7.35 1.43 20.83
C GLY A 71 6.82 2.30 19.69
N ALA A 72 7.65 2.62 18.69
CA ALA A 72 7.24 3.35 17.50
C ALA A 72 6.22 2.55 16.65
N CYS A 73 6.42 1.23 16.52
CA CYS A 73 5.48 0.35 15.84
C CYS A 73 4.12 0.28 16.57
N LEU A 74 4.14 0.17 17.90
CA LEU A 74 2.92 0.11 18.71
C LEU A 74 2.16 1.44 18.71
N GLY A 75 2.86 2.58 18.77
CA GLY A 75 2.25 3.91 18.66
C GLY A 75 1.56 4.10 17.31
N GLU A 76 2.24 3.75 16.22
CA GLU A 76 1.66 3.81 14.88
C GLU A 76 0.42 2.91 14.74
N LEU A 77 0.44 1.71 15.32
CA LEU A 77 -0.73 0.84 15.36
C LEU A 77 -1.87 1.45 16.18
N HIS A 78 -1.58 2.04 17.35
CA HIS A 78 -2.58 2.68 18.18
C HIS A 78 -3.31 3.80 17.42
N GLU A 79 -2.55 4.68 16.77
CA GLU A 79 -3.07 5.83 16.03
C GLU A 79 -3.83 5.45 14.75
N LYS A 80 -3.47 4.33 14.11
CA LYS A 80 -3.88 4.06 12.72
C LYS A 80 -4.54 2.71 12.48
N ARG A 81 -4.87 1.96 13.54
CA ARG A 81 -5.49 0.61 13.44
C ARG A 81 -6.79 0.56 12.63
N GLU A 82 -7.51 1.67 12.52
CA GLU A 82 -8.78 1.73 11.78
C GLU A 82 -8.60 1.87 10.27
N ARG A 83 -7.43 2.33 9.80
CA ARG A 83 -7.18 2.59 8.38
C ARG A 83 -7.38 1.37 7.47
N PRO A 84 -6.92 0.15 7.84
CA PRO A 84 -7.21 -1.04 7.06
C PRO A 84 -8.71 -1.32 6.92
N LEU A 85 -9.49 -1.16 8.00
CA LEU A 85 -10.94 -1.43 7.98
C LEU A 85 -11.67 -0.46 7.04
N LEU A 86 -11.33 0.82 7.08
CA LEU A 86 -11.88 1.83 6.18
C LEU A 86 -11.52 1.53 4.71
N ALA A 87 -10.30 1.07 4.45
CA ALA A 87 -9.87 0.68 3.11
C ALA A 87 -10.61 -0.56 2.60
N LEU A 88 -10.87 -1.56 3.46
CA LEU A 88 -11.67 -2.74 3.11
C LEU A 88 -13.09 -2.37 2.75
N ASP A 89 -13.71 -1.53 3.56
CA ASP A 89 -15.07 -1.05 3.31
C ASP A 89 -15.17 -0.31 1.98
N ALA A 90 -14.20 0.57 1.68
CA ALA A 90 -14.13 1.27 0.40
C ALA A 90 -13.93 0.31 -0.80
N LEU A 91 -13.16 -0.78 -0.65
CA LEU A 91 -13.02 -1.79 -1.70
C LEU A 91 -14.31 -2.59 -1.89
N ARG A 92 -14.98 -3.00 -0.80
CA ARG A 92 -16.26 -3.71 -0.86
C ARG A 92 -17.34 -2.87 -1.55
N ARG A 93 -17.41 -1.57 -1.23
CA ARG A 93 -18.33 -0.63 -1.90
C ARG A 93 -18.06 -0.52 -3.40
N ARG A 94 -16.79 -0.51 -3.82
CA ARG A 94 -16.42 -0.51 -5.24
C ARG A 94 -16.80 -1.82 -5.94
N ALA A 95 -16.49 -2.97 -5.33
CA ALA A 95 -16.83 -4.27 -5.88
C ALA A 95 -18.35 -4.50 -5.98
N GLY A 96 -19.13 -3.98 -5.03
CA GLY A 96 -20.60 -4.01 -5.07
C GLY A 96 -21.23 -3.08 -6.11
N GLY A 97 -20.50 -2.06 -6.58
CA GLY A 97 -20.96 -1.10 -7.59
C GLY A 97 -20.86 -1.61 -9.03
N GLU A 98 -20.03 -2.61 -9.31
CA GLU A 98 -19.84 -3.17 -10.67
C GLU A 98 -20.87 -4.27 -11.03
N GLY A 99 -21.78 -4.64 -10.11
CA GLY A 99 -22.82 -5.66 -10.34
C GLY A 99 -24.15 -5.14 -10.91
N GLY A 100 -24.25 -3.85 -11.28
CA GLY A 100 -25.53 -3.16 -11.48
C GLY A 100 -25.92 -2.73 -12.90
N GLN A 101 -25.25 -3.21 -13.96
CA GLN A 101 -25.61 -2.81 -15.32
C GLN A 101 -25.54 -3.98 -16.31
N GLY A 102 -26.71 -4.54 -16.65
CA GLY A 102 -26.81 -5.50 -17.75
C GLY A 102 -27.93 -6.55 -17.75
N ARG A 103 -29.10 -6.33 -17.15
CA ARG A 103 -30.32 -7.11 -17.51
C ARG A 103 -31.61 -6.28 -17.48
N ALA A 104 -32.02 -5.80 -18.65
CA ALA A 104 -33.41 -5.77 -19.10
C ALA A 104 -33.33 -6.17 -20.59
N GLY A 105 -33.81 -7.31 -21.10
CA GLY A 105 -34.91 -8.16 -20.64
C GLY A 105 -36.21 -7.64 -21.23
N GLY A 106 -36.63 -8.15 -22.40
CA GLY A 106 -37.97 -7.87 -22.92
C GLY A 106 -38.14 -8.12 -24.41
N GLY A 107 -38.10 -9.38 -24.84
CA GLY A 107 -38.82 -9.79 -26.04
C GLY A 107 -40.29 -10.03 -25.68
N ALA A 108 -41.21 -9.60 -26.52
CA ALA A 108 -42.55 -10.19 -26.66
C ALA A 108 -43.16 -9.81 -28.03
N PRO A 109 -43.93 -10.71 -28.68
CA PRO A 109 -44.38 -10.63 -30.08
C PRO A 109 -45.70 -9.84 -30.22
N PRO A 110 -46.20 -9.54 -31.44
CA PRO A 110 -46.90 -10.53 -32.30
C PRO A 110 -46.32 -10.71 -33.70
#